data_AF-A0A0K1F2P4-F1
#
_entry.id   AF-A0A0K1F2P4-F1
#
_cell.length_a   1.000
_cell.length_b   1.000
_cell.length_c   1.000
_cell.angle_alpha   90.00
_cell.angle_beta   90.00
_cell.angle_gamma   90.00
#
_symmetry.space_group_name_H-M   'P 1'
#
loop_
_entity.id
_entity.type
_entity.pdbx_description
1 polymer ?
#
loop_
_entity_poly.entity_id
_entity_poly.type
_entity_poly.pdbx_seq_one_letter_code
_entity_poly.pdbx_strand_id
1 'polypeptide(L)'
;MARERRIAIYTFVLGGDVGDARHRELEAMSLDAGGKCCRGSQDDLAGYTGIMLGETVDYATDSNEDGISDPCSSEGRREVDSRTLAIFSALSYEDGTEAMRRSGFYKEIVGSPPEEKGEKYYFLDGASVKPGGSDDYVRDWVVAEYENIDVPPLIGARFSATVYVHGDDVVLAYRGTSEDPEWLNDLLGGLSNFTLEEPYAKLMALRAARMYAAPRRNVYITGHSLGGYLAQVGAAELIRSGCADKLRRCEYFNGMGLDYGRMSPSLPDQYQHASERELLSGWGARTGGLVLHRIFGDPVSLLGIHSGKIRLYAAADECVRHHKGIDYGAGDWALSAGALALVVGPEPILAAELYGIGWGGGLMTYMWSVHETDSFLHADLRS
;
A
#
# COMPACT_ATOMS: atom_id res chain seq x y z
N MET A 1 -0.80 20.34 -32.09
CA MET A 1 -1.25 20.94 -30.81
C MET A 1 -0.92 20.07 -29.58
N ALA A 2 -1.37 18.81 -29.48
CA ALA A 2 -1.06 17.96 -28.30
C ALA A 2 0.45 17.65 -28.17
N ARG A 3 1.09 17.20 -29.26
CA ARG A 3 2.54 16.94 -29.33
C ARG A 3 3.40 18.16 -28.98
N GLU A 4 3.02 19.33 -29.47
CA GLU A 4 3.72 20.60 -29.21
C GLU A 4 3.60 21.03 -27.74
N ARG A 5 2.57 20.57 -27.03
CA ARG A 5 2.35 20.80 -25.60
C ARG A 5 2.81 19.63 -24.72
N ARG A 6 3.51 18.64 -25.29
CA ARG A 6 3.97 17.41 -24.61
C ARG A 6 2.84 16.62 -23.93
N ILE A 7 1.66 16.60 -24.54
CA ILE A 7 0.52 15.82 -24.05
C ILE A 7 0.42 14.52 -24.85
N ALA A 8 0.60 13.38 -24.20
CA ALA A 8 0.38 12.06 -24.78
C ALA A 8 -1.10 11.67 -24.73
N ILE A 9 -1.63 11.11 -25.82
CA ILE A 9 -3.04 10.70 -25.92
C ILE A 9 -3.11 9.18 -26.01
N TYR A 10 -3.72 8.56 -25.01
CA TYR A 10 -4.02 7.12 -25.01
C TYR A 10 -5.48 6.90 -25.39
N THR A 11 -5.74 5.95 -26.29
CA THR A 11 -7.10 5.69 -26.79
C THR A 11 -7.46 4.23 -26.70
N PHE A 12 -8.62 3.96 -26.12
CA PHE A 12 -9.18 2.62 -25.97
C PHE A 12 -10.44 2.53 -26.82
N VAL A 13 -10.38 1.76 -27.90
CA VAL A 13 -11.49 1.54 -28.82
C VAL A 13 -12.24 0.28 -28.39
N LEU A 14 -13.49 0.46 -27.94
CA LEU A 14 -14.26 -0.61 -27.30
C LEU A 14 -15.48 -1.01 -28.11
N GLY A 15 -15.66 -2.32 -28.23
CA GLY A 15 -16.82 -2.91 -28.89
C GLY A 15 -16.72 -2.89 -30.42
N GLY A 16 -17.67 -3.58 -31.05
CA GLY A 16 -17.73 -3.73 -32.52
C GLY A 16 -18.25 -2.49 -33.26
N ASP A 17 -18.74 -1.48 -32.55
CA ASP A 17 -19.41 -0.31 -33.14
C ASP A 17 -18.44 0.68 -33.79
N VAL A 18 -17.14 0.60 -33.47
CA VAL A 18 -16.10 1.38 -34.13
C VAL A 18 -15.54 0.60 -35.31
N GLY A 19 -16.02 0.95 -36.50
CA GLY A 19 -15.52 0.38 -37.75
C GLY A 19 -14.02 0.66 -37.98
N ASP A 20 -13.37 -0.19 -38.76
CA ASP A 20 -11.91 -0.21 -38.94
C ASP A 20 -11.31 1.08 -39.51
N ALA A 21 -12.10 1.86 -40.26
CA ALA A 21 -11.67 3.17 -40.75
C ALA A 21 -11.51 4.16 -39.58
N ARG A 22 -12.49 4.22 -38.68
CA ARG A 22 -12.48 5.11 -37.51
C ARG A 22 -11.47 4.66 -36.46
N HIS A 23 -11.26 3.35 -36.31
CA HIS A 23 -10.16 2.84 -35.48
C HIS A 23 -8.80 3.35 -35.95
N ARG A 24 -8.51 3.25 -37.25
CA ARG A 24 -7.24 3.72 -37.82
C ARG A 24 -7.03 5.22 -37.67
N GLU A 25 -8.10 6.01 -37.74
CA GLU A 25 -8.04 7.45 -37.47
C GLU A 25 -7.67 7.73 -36.01
N LEU A 26 -8.32 7.04 -35.06
CA LEU A 26 -8.04 7.18 -33.63
C LEU A 26 -6.61 6.73 -33.29
N GLU A 27 -6.17 5.60 -33.85
CA GLU A 27 -4.81 5.08 -33.68
C GLU A 27 -3.76 6.08 -34.18
N ALA A 28 -3.95 6.64 -35.38
CA ALA A 28 -3.04 7.64 -35.92
C ALA A 28 -2.96 8.90 -35.02
N MET A 29 -4.09 9.35 -34.46
CA MET A 29 -4.13 10.48 -33.54
C MET A 29 -3.38 10.22 -32.23
N SER A 30 -3.58 9.04 -31.63
CA SER A 30 -2.88 8.66 -30.40
C SER A 30 -1.37 8.57 -30.62
N LEU A 31 -0.94 7.93 -31.71
CA LEU A 31 0.46 7.76 -32.05
C LEU A 31 1.15 9.09 -32.40
N ASP A 32 0.49 9.98 -33.14
CA ASP A 32 1.05 11.31 -33.45
C ASP A 32 1.23 12.17 -32.19
N ALA A 33 0.37 11.99 -31.18
CA ALA A 33 0.52 12.63 -29.88
C ALA A 33 1.59 11.95 -28.97
N GLY A 34 2.21 10.85 -29.41
CA GLY A 34 3.18 10.08 -28.62
C GLY A 34 2.55 9.15 -27.58
N GLY A 35 1.26 8.87 -27.68
CA GLY A 35 0.56 7.87 -26.85
C GLY A 35 0.34 6.55 -27.60
N LYS A 36 -0.59 5.71 -27.10
CA LYS A 36 -0.90 4.38 -27.65
C LYS A 36 -2.39 4.22 -27.92
N CYS A 37 -2.74 3.37 -28.89
CA CYS A 37 -4.12 2.98 -29.16
C CYS A 37 -4.30 1.47 -28.96
N CYS A 38 -5.32 1.08 -28.20
CA CYS A 38 -5.64 -0.31 -27.89
C CYS A 38 -7.08 -0.60 -28.31
N ARG A 39 -7.32 -1.76 -28.92
CA ARG A 39 -8.65 -2.23 -29.32
C ARG A 39 -9.06 -3.41 -28.46
N GLY A 40 -10.24 -3.34 -27.86
CA GLY A 40 -10.78 -4.38 -26.98
C GLY A 40 -12.29 -4.55 -27.13
N SER A 41 -12.84 -5.64 -26.60
CA SER A 41 -14.29 -5.84 -26.50
C SER A 41 -14.86 -5.08 -25.29
N GLN A 42 -16.16 -4.81 -25.30
CA GLN A 42 -16.83 -4.13 -24.19
C GLN A 42 -16.82 -4.96 -22.90
N ASP A 43 -16.76 -6.30 -23.04
CA ASP A 43 -16.63 -7.25 -21.94
C ASP A 43 -15.21 -7.23 -21.33
N ASP A 44 -14.20 -6.83 -22.11
CA ASP A 44 -12.86 -6.65 -21.59
C ASP A 44 -12.82 -5.47 -20.59
N LEU A 45 -13.53 -4.36 -20.85
CA LEU A 45 -13.34 -3.13 -20.06
C LEU A 45 -14.11 -3.04 -18.73
N ALA A 46 -15.08 -3.93 -18.48
CA ALA A 46 -15.85 -3.90 -17.23
C ALA A 46 -14.96 -4.07 -15.98
N GLY A 47 -13.77 -4.65 -16.13
CA GLY A 47 -12.74 -4.75 -15.10
C GLY A 47 -11.70 -3.61 -15.07
N TYR A 48 -11.69 -2.67 -16.03
CA TYR A 48 -10.65 -1.63 -16.14
C TYR A 48 -11.16 -0.20 -15.89
N THR A 49 -12.46 0.01 -15.68
CA THR A 49 -12.99 1.34 -15.30
C THR A 49 -12.46 1.81 -13.93
N GLY A 50 -12.04 0.89 -13.05
CA GLY A 50 -11.32 1.21 -11.81
C GLY A 50 -9.85 1.62 -12.00
N ILE A 51 -9.22 1.22 -13.13
CA ILE A 51 -7.80 1.47 -13.44
C ILE A 51 -7.61 2.87 -14.06
N MET A 52 -8.63 3.40 -14.73
CA MET A 52 -8.55 4.60 -15.56
C MET A 52 -8.99 5.91 -14.87
N LEU A 53 -9.41 5.84 -13.60
CA LEU A 53 -9.93 7.00 -12.84
C LEU A 53 -8.99 7.50 -11.72
N GLY A 54 -7.80 6.91 -11.57
CA GLY A 54 -6.74 7.47 -10.74
C GLY A 54 -6.02 8.62 -11.44
N GLU A 55 -5.66 9.68 -10.73
CA GLU A 55 -4.72 10.68 -11.25
C GLU A 55 -3.42 9.98 -11.67
N THR A 56 -3.10 10.03 -12.97
CA THR A 56 -1.78 9.64 -13.47
C THR A 56 -0.79 10.74 -13.09
N VAL A 57 0.05 10.48 -12.08
CA VAL A 57 1.07 11.45 -11.63
C VAL A 57 2.41 11.10 -12.28
N ASP A 58 3.10 12.13 -12.80
CA ASP A 58 4.40 12.03 -13.48
C ASP A 58 5.50 11.48 -12.54
N TYR A 59 6.32 10.56 -13.05
CA TYR A 59 6.98 9.48 -12.29
C TYR A 59 8.48 9.69 -12.00
N ALA A 60 9.02 10.93 -12.06
CA ALA A 60 10.48 11.13 -12.03
C ALA A 60 11.02 12.42 -11.37
N THR A 61 10.25 13.12 -10.53
CA THR A 61 10.75 14.35 -9.86
C THR A 61 10.39 14.44 -8.38
N ASP A 62 11.41 14.80 -7.58
CA ASP A 62 11.41 15.26 -6.18
C ASP A 62 11.97 16.72 -6.14
N SER A 63 11.21 17.65 -6.70
CA SER A 63 11.24 19.12 -6.55
C SER A 63 11.61 19.67 -5.16
N ASN A 64 11.50 18.90 -4.07
CA ASN A 64 11.67 19.40 -2.70
C ASN A 64 12.78 18.70 -1.89
N GLU A 65 13.37 17.65 -2.48
CA GLU A 65 14.56 16.92 -2.04
C GLU A 65 14.41 16.14 -0.71
N ASP A 66 13.26 15.52 -0.44
CA ASP A 66 12.98 14.78 0.81
C ASP A 66 12.84 13.26 0.68
N GLY A 67 13.20 12.72 -0.49
CA GLY A 67 13.44 11.29 -0.70
C GLY A 67 12.17 10.49 -0.99
N ILE A 68 11.05 11.15 -1.25
CA ILE A 68 9.96 10.58 -2.05
C ILE A 68 9.82 11.45 -3.29
N SER A 69 9.38 10.89 -4.42
CA SER A 69 8.90 11.76 -5.51
C SER A 69 8.00 12.86 -4.92
N ASP A 70 8.11 14.14 -5.31
CA ASP A 70 6.95 15.06 -5.47
C ASP A 70 5.71 14.73 -4.62
N PRO A 71 4.95 13.76 -5.11
CA PRO A 71 3.80 13.15 -4.43
C PRO A 71 3.82 12.90 -2.91
N CYS A 72 4.96 12.65 -2.26
CA CYS A 72 4.98 12.44 -0.79
C CYS A 72 6.03 13.28 -0.08
N SER A 73 6.51 14.31 -0.77
CA SER A 73 7.48 15.23 -0.23
C SER A 73 6.80 16.44 0.44
N SER A 74 7.30 16.91 1.60
CA SER A 74 6.99 18.23 2.15
C SER A 74 8.24 18.95 2.66
N GLU A 75 8.54 20.11 2.06
CA GLU A 75 9.56 21.04 2.56
C GLU A 75 9.19 21.51 3.98
N GLY A 76 10.10 21.30 4.93
CA GLY A 76 9.95 21.79 6.29
C GLY A 76 9.02 20.95 7.15
N ARG A 77 9.37 19.67 7.36
CA ARG A 77 8.59 18.72 8.16
C ARG A 77 8.52 19.10 9.65
N ARG A 78 7.38 19.65 10.04
CA ARG A 78 6.94 19.78 11.44
C ARG A 78 5.67 18.98 11.74
N GLU A 79 5.12 18.29 10.75
CA GLU A 79 3.87 17.52 10.85
C GLU A 79 4.06 16.12 10.24
N VAL A 80 3.28 15.14 10.70
CA VAL A 80 3.26 13.78 10.14
C VAL A 80 2.73 13.79 8.69
N ASP A 81 3.57 13.35 7.77
CA ASP A 81 3.29 13.25 6.33
C ASP A 81 3.22 11.80 5.83
N SER A 82 2.95 11.62 4.53
CA SER A 82 2.85 10.31 3.91
C SER A 82 4.13 9.49 4.03
N ARG A 83 5.32 10.13 4.00
CA ARG A 83 6.59 9.44 4.23
C ARG A 83 6.68 8.85 5.63
N THR A 84 6.36 9.66 6.62
CA THR A 84 6.37 9.25 8.02
C THR A 84 5.44 8.05 8.22
N LEU A 85 4.26 8.05 7.59
CA LEU A 85 3.33 6.92 7.64
C LEU A 85 3.85 5.69 6.90
N ALA A 86 4.50 5.86 5.75
CA ALA A 86 5.14 4.75 5.02
C ALA A 86 6.21 4.07 5.89
N ILE A 87 7.10 4.85 6.50
CA ILE A 87 8.15 4.34 7.41
C ILE A 87 7.52 3.59 8.58
N PHE A 88 6.53 4.15 9.25
CA PHE A 88 5.87 3.46 10.38
C PHE A 88 5.05 2.24 9.96
N SER A 89 4.53 2.21 8.73
CA SER A 89 3.89 1.01 8.18
C SER A 89 4.90 -0.13 7.99
N ALA A 90 6.10 0.17 7.49
CA ALA A 90 7.18 -0.80 7.34
C ALA A 90 7.72 -1.27 8.70
N LEU A 91 8.00 -0.34 9.62
CA LEU A 91 8.48 -0.65 10.96
C LEU A 91 7.45 -1.37 11.83
N SER A 92 6.18 -1.44 11.44
CA SER A 92 5.18 -2.26 12.15
C SER A 92 5.47 -3.76 12.10
N TYR A 93 6.36 -4.20 11.21
CA TYR A 93 6.84 -5.58 11.13
C TYR A 93 7.95 -5.90 12.14
N GLU A 94 8.59 -4.88 12.73
CA GLU A 94 9.64 -5.04 13.74
C GLU A 94 9.08 -5.36 15.12
N ASP A 95 9.82 -6.17 15.89
CA ASP A 95 9.46 -6.47 17.28
C ASP A 95 9.64 -5.24 18.18
N GLY A 96 8.51 -4.59 18.49
CA GLY A 96 8.44 -3.41 19.35
C GLY A 96 8.67 -3.66 20.84
N THR A 97 8.81 -4.92 21.30
CA THR A 97 8.81 -5.27 22.73
C THR A 97 9.87 -4.51 23.53
N GLU A 98 11.12 -4.52 23.07
CA GLU A 98 12.22 -3.86 23.78
C GLU A 98 12.16 -2.33 23.66
N ALA A 99 11.72 -1.82 22.50
CA ALA A 99 11.51 -0.39 22.27
C ALA A 99 10.42 0.18 23.20
N MET A 100 9.30 -0.55 23.33
CA MET A 100 8.22 -0.23 24.27
C MET A 100 8.71 -0.26 25.71
N ARG A 101 9.42 -1.33 26.12
CA ARG A 101 9.91 -1.50 27.49
C ARG A 101 10.82 -0.36 27.95
N ARG A 102 11.62 0.21 27.04
CA ARG A 102 12.52 1.33 27.30
C ARG A 102 11.90 2.70 27.06
N SER A 103 10.62 2.75 26.64
CA SER A 103 9.92 3.98 26.23
C SER A 103 10.73 4.79 25.22
N GLY A 104 11.26 4.11 24.20
CA GLY A 104 12.10 4.71 23.17
C GLY A 104 11.81 4.14 21.79
N PHE A 105 12.60 4.57 20.81
CA PHE A 105 12.52 4.04 19.44
C PHE A 105 13.15 2.64 19.32
N TYR A 106 13.25 2.07 18.12
CA TYR A 106 14.04 0.86 17.88
C TYR A 106 15.55 1.13 18.07
N LYS A 107 16.26 0.21 18.74
CA LYS A 107 17.73 0.32 18.88
C LYS A 107 18.43 -0.21 17.63
N GLU A 108 17.92 -1.33 17.13
CA GLU A 108 18.31 -2.02 15.92
C GLU A 108 17.03 -2.37 15.17
N ILE A 109 17.10 -2.32 13.84
CA ILE A 109 16.02 -2.67 12.92
C ILE A 109 16.60 -3.84 12.14
N VAL A 110 16.01 -5.02 12.32
CA VAL A 110 16.60 -6.30 11.91
C VAL A 110 16.04 -6.77 10.56
N GLY A 111 14.81 -6.40 10.18
CA GLY A 111 14.14 -6.99 9.02
C GLY A 111 13.80 -8.47 9.23
N SER A 112 13.61 -9.23 8.15
CA SER A 112 13.32 -10.66 8.26
C SER A 112 14.59 -11.50 8.53
N PRO A 113 14.54 -12.48 9.44
CA PRO A 113 15.64 -13.41 9.67
C PRO A 113 16.03 -14.19 8.39
N PRO A 114 17.33 -14.54 8.18
CA PRO A 114 18.40 -14.43 9.17
C PRO A 114 19.38 -13.25 9.01
N GLU A 115 19.47 -12.52 7.89
CA GLU A 115 20.69 -11.71 7.64
C GLU A 115 20.54 -10.44 6.76
N GLU A 116 19.44 -9.70 6.84
CA GLU A 116 19.41 -8.34 6.26
C GLU A 116 19.47 -7.26 7.33
N LYS A 117 20.03 -6.10 7.00
CA LYS A 117 19.90 -4.92 7.89
C LYS A 117 18.52 -4.34 7.60
N GLY A 118 17.71 -4.14 8.63
CA GLY A 118 16.32 -3.74 8.43
C GLY A 118 16.12 -2.45 7.63
N GLU A 119 17.06 -1.50 7.65
CA GLU A 119 16.98 -0.33 6.75
C GLU A 119 17.09 -0.67 5.27
N LYS A 120 17.95 -1.62 4.92
CA LYS A 120 18.06 -2.08 3.53
C LYS A 120 16.83 -2.89 3.15
N TYR A 121 16.35 -3.71 4.08
CA TYR A 121 15.18 -4.56 3.88
C TYR A 121 13.89 -3.77 3.67
N TYR A 122 13.62 -2.78 4.54
CA TYR A 122 12.37 -2.01 4.48
C TYR A 122 12.43 -0.81 3.54
N PHE A 123 13.62 -0.27 3.27
CA PHE A 123 13.76 1.02 2.61
C PHE A 123 14.77 1.02 1.46
N LEU A 124 15.55 -0.04 1.22
CA LEU A 124 16.65 -0.01 0.25
C LEU A 124 17.55 1.24 0.42
N ASP A 125 17.84 1.61 1.66
CA ASP A 125 18.57 2.83 2.07
C ASP A 125 17.90 4.17 1.69
N GLY A 126 16.73 4.16 1.06
CA GLY A 126 16.04 5.38 0.67
C GLY A 126 15.28 6.06 1.78
N ALA A 127 15.12 5.45 2.96
CA ALA A 127 14.69 6.10 4.20
C ALA A 127 15.58 5.69 5.39
N SER A 128 16.74 6.36 5.53
CA SER A 128 17.66 6.03 6.63
C SER A 128 17.23 6.70 7.93
N VAL A 129 16.93 5.86 8.91
CA VAL A 129 16.52 6.21 10.27
C VAL A 129 17.65 6.02 11.28
N LYS A 130 18.88 5.77 10.83
CA LYS A 130 20.11 5.84 11.63
C LYS A 130 20.40 7.29 12.04
N PRO A 131 21.16 7.52 13.13
CA PRO A 131 21.58 8.87 13.50
C PRO A 131 22.27 9.61 12.35
N GLY A 132 21.76 10.78 11.97
CA GLY A 132 22.26 11.57 10.84
C GLY A 132 21.81 11.08 9.46
N GLY A 133 20.90 10.11 9.37
CA GLY A 133 20.24 9.68 8.14
C GLY A 133 19.14 10.64 7.69
N SER A 134 18.60 10.42 6.48
CA SER A 134 17.57 11.27 5.84
C SER A 134 16.28 11.41 6.66
N ASP A 135 15.95 10.38 7.44
CA ASP A 135 14.72 10.26 8.21
C ASP A 135 15.01 9.99 9.68
N ASP A 136 16.17 10.44 10.17
CA ASP A 136 16.58 10.24 11.56
C ASP A 136 15.64 10.89 12.59
N TYR A 137 14.80 11.84 12.16
CA TYR A 137 13.75 12.45 12.98
C TYR A 137 12.73 11.43 13.50
N VAL A 138 12.50 10.30 12.82
CA VAL A 138 11.59 9.27 13.36
C VAL A 138 12.14 8.64 14.65
N ARG A 139 13.44 8.78 14.92
CA ARG A 139 14.07 8.29 16.16
C ARG A 139 13.65 9.06 17.40
N ASP A 140 13.12 10.26 17.24
CA ASP A 140 12.56 11.06 18.34
C ASP A 140 11.19 10.54 18.78
N TRP A 141 10.58 9.65 17.99
CA TRP A 141 9.34 8.97 18.35
C TRP A 141 9.61 7.83 19.33
N VAL A 142 8.64 7.56 20.18
CA VAL A 142 8.68 6.43 21.11
C VAL A 142 7.68 5.37 20.68
N VAL A 143 8.07 4.10 20.77
CA VAL A 143 7.12 2.99 20.74
C VAL A 143 6.40 3.02 22.09
N ALA A 144 5.14 3.48 22.08
CA ALA A 144 4.33 3.62 23.28
C ALA A 144 3.54 2.34 23.60
N GLU A 145 3.10 1.64 22.55
CA GLU A 145 2.45 0.34 22.66
C GLU A 145 2.91 -0.57 21.54
N TYR A 146 2.94 -1.86 21.84
CA TYR A 146 3.16 -2.93 20.88
C TYR A 146 2.32 -4.14 21.31
N GLU A 147 1.46 -4.60 20.42
CA GLU A 147 0.69 -5.83 20.59
C GLU A 147 1.12 -6.83 19.52
N ASN A 148 1.31 -8.08 19.92
CA ASN A 148 1.61 -9.21 19.03
C ASN A 148 0.95 -10.46 19.61
N ILE A 149 -0.22 -10.80 19.08
CA ILE A 149 -1.14 -11.78 19.67
C ILE A 149 -1.47 -12.85 18.64
N ASP A 150 -1.41 -14.11 19.05
CA ASP A 150 -1.86 -15.23 18.22
C ASP A 150 -3.38 -15.17 18.05
N VAL A 151 -3.88 -15.48 16.85
CA VAL A 151 -5.30 -15.32 16.49
C VAL A 151 -5.96 -16.71 16.37
N PRO A 152 -6.65 -17.21 17.42
CA PRO A 152 -7.29 -18.51 17.37
C PRO A 152 -8.48 -18.51 16.41
N PRO A 153 -8.81 -19.64 15.76
CA PRO A 153 -8.19 -20.96 15.89
C PRO A 153 -7.02 -21.21 14.93
N LEU A 154 -6.57 -20.21 14.16
CA LEU A 154 -5.50 -20.40 13.19
C LEU A 154 -4.14 -20.54 13.89
N ILE A 155 -3.52 -21.70 13.70
CA ILE A 155 -2.15 -21.94 14.17
C ILE A 155 -1.20 -21.16 13.27
N GLY A 156 -0.48 -20.20 13.82
CA GLY A 156 0.52 -19.39 13.11
C GLY A 156 0.05 -18.00 12.68
N ALA A 157 -1.26 -17.71 12.68
CA ALA A 157 -1.77 -16.36 12.42
C ALA A 157 -1.56 -15.45 13.63
N ARG A 158 -0.96 -14.27 13.41
CA ARG A 158 -0.66 -13.31 14.48
C ARG A 158 -1.12 -11.91 14.08
N PHE A 159 -1.95 -11.30 14.92
CA PHE A 159 -2.26 -9.89 14.84
C PHE A 159 -1.11 -9.10 15.46
N SER A 160 -0.65 -8.06 14.78
CA SER A 160 0.31 -7.12 15.35
C SER A 160 0.01 -5.66 15.01
N ALA A 161 0.20 -4.80 16.00
CA ALA A 161 0.06 -3.36 15.86
C ALA A 161 1.05 -2.63 16.77
N THR A 162 1.54 -1.49 16.29
CA THR A 162 2.48 -0.63 17.02
C THR A 162 1.91 0.78 17.11
N VAL A 163 2.03 1.38 18.30
CA VAL A 163 1.68 2.80 18.52
C VAL A 163 2.95 3.61 18.72
N TYR A 164 3.19 4.55 17.82
CA TYR A 164 4.28 5.52 17.90
C TYR A 164 3.75 6.85 18.43
N VAL A 165 4.50 7.50 19.32
CA VAL A 165 4.14 8.78 19.91
C VAL A 165 5.29 9.77 19.80
N HIS A 166 4.99 11.00 19.40
CA HIS A 166 5.91 12.13 19.47
C HIS A 166 5.12 13.43 19.71
N GLY A 167 5.40 14.09 20.84
CA GLY A 167 4.67 15.29 21.23
C GLY A 167 3.14 15.07 21.31
N ASP A 168 2.41 15.82 20.48
CA ASP A 168 0.95 15.74 20.35
C ASP A 168 0.48 14.83 19.22
N ASP A 169 1.39 14.13 18.53
CA ASP A 169 1.08 13.25 17.41
C ASP A 169 1.24 11.77 17.79
N VAL A 170 0.31 10.94 17.29
CA VAL A 170 0.28 9.50 17.51
C VAL A 170 0.02 8.77 16.20
N VAL A 171 0.84 7.78 15.89
CA VAL A 171 0.65 6.89 14.73
C VAL A 171 0.30 5.50 15.23
N LEU A 172 -0.87 4.99 14.86
CA LEU A 172 -1.27 3.60 15.04
C LEU A 172 -1.01 2.86 13.72
N ALA A 173 0.00 2.01 13.71
CA ALA A 173 0.38 1.22 12.56
C ALA A 173 -0.03 -0.24 12.75
N TYR A 174 -0.77 -0.79 11.78
CA TYR A 174 -1.12 -2.21 11.73
C TYR A 174 -0.18 -2.94 10.80
N ARG A 175 0.33 -4.08 11.27
CA ARG A 175 1.17 -4.98 10.47
C ARG A 175 0.29 -5.79 9.52
N GLY A 176 0.81 -6.12 8.34
CA GLY A 176 0.23 -7.15 7.49
C GLY A 176 0.60 -8.57 7.91
N THR A 177 0.16 -9.56 7.12
CA THR A 177 0.66 -10.93 7.23
C THR A 177 2.18 -10.94 7.00
N SER A 178 2.91 -11.86 7.64
CA SER A 178 4.37 -11.97 7.49
C SER A 178 4.78 -11.95 6.02
N GLU A 179 5.92 -11.31 5.74
CA GLU A 179 6.51 -11.12 4.40
C GLU A 179 7.00 -12.44 3.75
N ASP A 180 6.64 -13.57 4.36
CA ASP A 180 6.85 -14.91 3.81
C ASP A 180 5.81 -15.18 2.71
N PRO A 181 6.17 -15.89 1.62
CA PRO A 181 5.27 -16.22 0.51
C PRO A 181 4.00 -16.99 0.91
N GLU A 182 3.88 -17.43 2.18
CA GLU A 182 2.66 -17.99 2.75
C GLU A 182 1.47 -17.04 2.64
N TRP A 183 1.68 -15.71 2.67
CA TRP A 183 0.57 -14.77 2.53
C TRP A 183 -0.09 -14.85 1.13
N LEU A 184 0.65 -15.21 0.07
CA LEU A 184 0.06 -15.49 -1.26
C LEU A 184 -0.86 -16.71 -1.20
N ASN A 185 -0.44 -17.76 -0.50
CA ASN A 185 -1.26 -18.95 -0.27
C ASN A 185 -2.46 -18.64 0.64
N ASP A 186 -2.33 -17.75 1.62
CA ASP A 186 -3.43 -17.30 2.48
C ASP A 186 -4.45 -16.43 1.69
N LEU A 187 -3.95 -15.55 0.81
CA LEU A 187 -4.76 -14.72 -0.07
C LEU A 187 -5.60 -15.56 -1.05
N LEU A 188 -5.01 -16.63 -1.58
CA LEU A 188 -5.66 -17.54 -2.54
C LEU A 188 -6.45 -18.67 -1.87
N GLY A 189 -6.03 -19.13 -0.69
CA GLY A 189 -6.53 -20.31 0.01
C GLY A 189 -7.59 -20.03 1.08
N GLY A 190 -7.69 -18.79 1.58
CA GLY A 190 -8.60 -18.52 2.70
C GLY A 190 -8.72 -17.06 3.07
N LEU A 191 -9.45 -16.30 2.25
CA LEU A 191 -9.98 -14.96 2.55
C LEU A 191 -10.75 -14.85 3.90
N SER A 192 -10.99 -15.96 4.60
CA SER A 192 -11.54 -16.04 5.96
C SER A 192 -10.57 -15.56 7.05
N ASN A 193 -9.26 -15.68 6.86
CA ASN A 193 -8.26 -15.48 7.92
C ASN A 193 -8.22 -14.02 8.41
N PHE A 194 -8.39 -13.07 7.50
CA PHE A 194 -8.26 -11.63 7.77
C PHE A 194 -9.37 -11.07 8.67
N THR A 195 -10.57 -11.67 8.64
CA THR A 195 -11.68 -11.23 9.50
C THR A 195 -11.46 -11.53 10.99
N LEU A 196 -10.59 -12.49 11.31
CA LEU A 196 -10.31 -12.87 12.71
C LEU A 196 -9.41 -11.86 13.42
N GLU A 197 -8.66 -11.04 12.68
CA GLU A 197 -7.80 -9.99 13.22
C GLU A 197 -8.56 -8.69 13.53
N GLU A 198 -9.71 -8.47 12.89
CA GLU A 198 -10.49 -7.25 13.06
C GLU A 198 -10.88 -6.91 14.50
N PRO A 199 -11.31 -7.87 15.35
CA PRO A 199 -11.65 -7.55 16.73
C PRO A 199 -10.47 -6.92 17.45
N TYR A 200 -9.26 -7.46 17.25
CA TYR A 200 -8.04 -6.91 17.85
C TYR A 200 -7.70 -5.53 17.27
N ALA A 201 -7.87 -5.34 15.95
CA ALA A 201 -7.68 -4.04 15.32
C ALA A 201 -8.63 -2.98 15.88
N LYS A 202 -9.92 -3.31 16.06
CA LYS A 202 -10.94 -2.46 16.68
C LYS A 202 -10.59 -2.15 18.15
N LEU A 203 -10.15 -3.14 18.92
CA LEU A 203 -9.71 -2.94 20.30
C LEU A 203 -8.52 -1.97 20.40
N MET A 204 -7.55 -2.09 19.50
CA MET A 204 -6.41 -1.17 19.42
C MET A 204 -6.84 0.25 19.04
N ALA A 205 -7.75 0.40 18.08
CA ALA A 205 -8.30 1.71 17.73
C ALA A 205 -9.06 2.36 18.90
N LEU A 206 -9.87 1.59 19.63
CA LEU A 206 -10.57 2.07 20.83
C LEU A 206 -9.60 2.43 21.96
N ARG A 207 -8.51 1.68 22.12
CA ARG A 207 -7.46 2.03 23.08
C ARG A 207 -6.77 3.33 22.66
N ALA A 208 -6.40 3.48 21.39
CA ALA A 208 -5.80 4.70 20.88
C ALA A 208 -6.73 5.92 21.02
N ALA A 209 -8.03 5.74 20.77
CA ALA A 209 -9.05 6.76 20.99
C ALA A 209 -9.08 7.22 22.47
N ARG A 210 -9.09 6.27 23.41
CA ARG A 210 -9.15 6.57 24.85
C ARG A 210 -7.85 7.16 25.40
N MET A 211 -6.71 6.63 25.00
CA MET A 211 -5.42 6.98 25.62
C MET A 211 -4.72 8.16 24.94
N TYR A 212 -5.03 8.44 23.67
CA TYR A 212 -4.32 9.46 22.90
C TYR A 212 -5.25 10.50 22.30
N ALA A 213 -6.33 10.10 21.63
CA ALA A 213 -7.26 11.06 21.02
C ALA A 213 -7.99 11.90 22.08
N ALA A 214 -8.46 11.28 23.17
CA ALA A 214 -9.17 11.97 24.25
C ALA A 214 -8.30 13.03 24.97
N PRO A 215 -6.99 12.80 25.22
CA PRO A 215 -6.04 13.84 25.62
C PRO A 215 -5.75 14.94 24.59
N ARG A 216 -6.48 14.99 23.47
CA ARG A 216 -6.39 15.97 22.37
C ARG A 216 -5.18 15.81 21.45
N ARG A 217 -4.57 14.62 21.40
CA ARG A 217 -3.53 14.32 20.40
C ARG A 217 -4.13 14.12 19.01
N ASN A 218 -3.35 14.47 18.00
CA ASN A 218 -3.61 14.11 16.62
C ASN A 218 -3.32 12.62 16.43
N VAL A 219 -4.25 11.90 15.82
CA VAL A 219 -4.09 10.47 15.53
C VAL A 219 -3.98 10.26 14.04
N TYR A 220 -3.02 9.44 13.66
CA TYR A 220 -2.77 8.97 12.31
C TYR A 220 -2.83 7.45 12.33
N ILE A 221 -3.42 6.86 11.30
CA ILE A 221 -3.52 5.42 11.17
C ILE A 221 -2.85 4.99 9.87
N THR A 222 -2.07 3.92 9.91
CA THR A 222 -1.39 3.38 8.73
C THR A 222 -1.28 1.87 8.76
N GLY A 223 -0.89 1.30 7.63
CA GLY A 223 -0.64 -0.11 7.48
C GLY A 223 -0.24 -0.47 6.04
N HIS A 224 0.43 -1.61 5.91
CA HIS A 224 0.89 -2.17 4.65
C HIS A 224 0.22 -3.53 4.41
N SER A 225 -0.05 -3.91 3.16
CA SER A 225 -0.65 -5.21 2.81
C SER A 225 -1.99 -5.45 3.56
N LEU A 226 -2.14 -6.55 4.29
CA LEU A 226 -3.29 -6.77 5.20
C LEU A 226 -3.43 -5.67 6.26
N GLY A 227 -2.34 -5.06 6.72
CA GLY A 227 -2.36 -3.93 7.64
C GLY A 227 -3.14 -2.74 7.09
N GLY A 228 -3.21 -2.57 5.75
CA GLY A 228 -4.03 -1.54 5.12
C GLY A 228 -5.55 -1.79 5.24
N TYR A 229 -5.96 -3.06 5.28
CA TYR A 229 -7.33 -3.45 5.60
C TYR A 229 -7.65 -3.13 7.07
N LEU A 230 -6.76 -3.55 7.98
CA LEU A 230 -6.91 -3.30 9.42
C LEU A 230 -6.88 -1.80 9.76
N ALA A 231 -6.10 -1.01 9.03
CA ALA A 231 -6.07 0.45 9.14
C ALA A 231 -7.43 1.08 8.84
N GLN A 232 -8.11 0.63 7.79
CA GLN A 232 -9.46 1.11 7.45
C GLN A 232 -10.47 0.73 8.54
N VAL A 233 -10.42 -0.53 9.01
CA VAL A 233 -11.27 -1.01 10.12
C VAL A 233 -11.04 -0.20 11.40
N GLY A 234 -9.77 0.04 11.76
CA GLY A 234 -9.39 0.83 12.93
C GLY A 234 -9.80 2.29 12.81
N ALA A 235 -9.66 2.89 11.63
CA ALA A 235 -10.10 4.26 11.37
C ALA A 235 -11.62 4.41 11.51
N ALA A 236 -12.39 3.47 10.96
CA ALA A 236 -13.85 3.46 11.11
C ALA A 236 -14.24 3.36 12.60
N GLU A 237 -13.59 2.50 13.36
CA GLU A 237 -13.85 2.34 14.79
C GLU A 237 -13.49 3.59 15.61
N LEU A 238 -12.35 4.21 15.32
CA LEU A 238 -11.95 5.46 15.97
C LEU A 238 -12.95 6.59 15.67
N ILE A 239 -13.44 6.71 14.44
CA ILE A 239 -14.48 7.68 14.07
C ILE A 239 -15.77 7.39 14.84
N ARG A 240 -16.22 6.13 14.91
CA ARG A 240 -17.41 5.73 15.66
C ARG A 240 -17.31 6.01 17.15
N SER A 241 -16.11 5.94 17.72
CA SER A 241 -15.86 6.30 19.12
C SER A 241 -16.04 7.80 19.43
N GLY A 242 -16.30 8.63 18.41
CA GLY A 242 -16.47 10.07 18.53
C GLY A 242 -15.18 10.87 18.37
N CYS A 243 -14.08 10.23 17.97
CA CYS A 243 -12.76 10.86 17.82
C CYS A 243 -12.44 11.29 16.38
N ALA A 244 -13.47 11.49 15.55
CA ALA A 244 -13.31 11.81 14.13
C ALA A 244 -12.53 13.12 13.87
N ASP A 245 -12.61 14.10 14.78
CA ASP A 245 -11.89 15.37 14.70
C ASP A 245 -10.40 15.26 15.06
N LYS A 246 -10.01 14.14 15.70
CA LYS A 246 -8.63 13.82 16.07
C LYS A 246 -7.92 12.99 15.01
N LEU A 247 -8.67 12.22 14.23
CA LEU A 247 -8.11 11.48 13.10
C LEU A 247 -7.69 12.48 12.01
N ARG A 248 -6.38 12.62 11.82
CA ARG A 248 -5.81 13.50 10.79
C ARG A 248 -5.71 12.79 9.46
N ARG A 249 -5.18 11.56 9.46
CA ARG A 249 -4.98 10.76 8.26
C ARG A 249 -5.12 9.27 8.55
N CYS A 250 -5.61 8.54 7.55
CA CYS A 250 -5.60 7.10 7.42
C CYS A 250 -5.00 6.81 6.05
N GLU A 251 -3.69 6.58 6.00
CA GLU A 251 -2.95 6.32 4.76
C GLU A 251 -2.34 4.94 4.81
N TYR A 252 -2.54 4.15 3.76
CA TYR A 252 -2.08 2.76 3.71
C TYR A 252 -1.40 2.45 2.37
N PHE A 253 -0.45 1.52 2.41
CA PHE A 253 0.55 1.29 1.36
C PHE A 253 0.40 -0.14 0.81
N ASN A 254 0.21 -0.29 -0.50
CA ASN A 254 -0.09 -1.57 -1.15
C ASN A 254 -1.11 -2.41 -0.37
N GLY A 255 -2.06 -1.71 0.26
CA GLY A 255 -2.92 -2.28 1.28
C GLY A 255 -4.22 -2.76 0.68
N MET A 256 -4.75 -3.87 1.21
CA MET A 256 -6.01 -4.45 0.75
C MET A 256 -7.21 -3.58 1.13
N GLY A 257 -8.21 -3.51 0.24
CA GLY A 257 -9.49 -2.82 0.47
C GLY A 257 -10.46 -3.62 1.33
N LEU A 258 -11.55 -2.98 1.76
CA LEU A 258 -12.66 -3.67 2.43
C LEU A 258 -13.43 -4.56 1.42
N ASP A 259 -14.14 -5.59 1.86
CA ASP A 259 -14.99 -6.42 0.97
C ASP A 259 -14.25 -7.16 -0.17
N TYR A 260 -13.06 -7.66 0.11
CA TYR A 260 -12.12 -8.27 -0.85
C TYR A 260 -12.54 -9.65 -1.41
N GLY A 261 -13.66 -10.24 -0.98
CA GLY A 261 -14.11 -11.56 -1.44
C GLY A 261 -15.13 -11.53 -2.59
N ARG A 262 -14.97 -12.40 -3.61
CA ARG A 262 -15.99 -12.67 -4.65
C ARG A 262 -17.34 -13.20 -4.11
N MET A 263 -17.39 -13.61 -2.84
CA MET A 263 -18.61 -14.03 -2.13
C MET A 263 -19.30 -12.88 -1.36
N SER A 264 -18.79 -11.65 -1.46
CA SER A 264 -19.30 -10.47 -0.75
C SER A 264 -20.83 -10.29 -0.82
N PRO A 265 -21.55 -10.51 -1.95
CA PRO A 265 -22.99 -10.29 -1.98
C PRO A 265 -23.83 -11.25 -1.12
N SER A 266 -23.27 -12.38 -0.68
CA SER A 266 -23.99 -13.48 -0.02
C SER A 266 -23.75 -13.57 1.49
N LEU A 267 -22.84 -12.77 2.04
CA LEU A 267 -22.52 -12.76 3.47
C LEU A 267 -23.33 -11.67 4.20
N PRO A 268 -23.71 -11.86 5.48
CA PRO A 268 -24.36 -10.80 6.26
C PRO A 268 -23.55 -9.49 6.30
N ASP A 269 -24.21 -8.32 6.45
CA ASP A 269 -23.58 -6.97 6.47
C ASP A 269 -22.34 -6.85 7.34
N GLN A 270 -22.24 -7.60 8.44
CA GLN A 270 -21.07 -7.65 9.33
C GLN A 270 -19.78 -8.14 8.63
N TYR A 271 -19.89 -8.69 7.42
CA TYR A 271 -18.78 -9.11 6.55
C TYR A 271 -18.69 -8.30 5.25
N GLN A 272 -19.63 -7.37 5.02
CA GLN A 272 -19.68 -6.52 3.83
C GLN A 272 -19.29 -5.07 4.10
N HIS A 273 -18.79 -4.77 5.31
CA HIS A 273 -18.20 -3.49 5.76
C HIS A 273 -18.86 -2.22 5.20
N ALA A 274 -20.15 -2.28 4.87
CA ALA A 274 -20.80 -1.26 4.04
C ALA A 274 -20.95 0.04 4.84
N SER A 275 -21.22 -0.11 6.14
CA SER A 275 -21.30 1.01 7.08
C SER A 275 -19.93 1.64 7.35
N GLU A 276 -18.87 0.84 7.41
CA GLU A 276 -17.48 1.30 7.52
C GLU A 276 -17.11 2.09 6.26
N ARG A 277 -17.43 1.56 5.06
CA ARG A 277 -17.17 2.24 3.79
C ARG A 277 -17.93 3.55 3.66
N GLU A 278 -19.21 3.59 4.01
CA GLU A 278 -19.99 4.83 4.00
C GLU A 278 -19.38 5.88 4.95
N LEU A 279 -19.00 5.45 6.16
CA LEU A 279 -18.39 6.32 7.16
C LEU A 279 -17.03 6.86 6.69
N LEU A 280 -16.17 5.97 6.19
CA LEU A 280 -14.83 6.28 5.71
C LEU A 280 -14.86 7.15 4.45
N SER A 281 -15.74 6.84 3.50
CA SER A 281 -15.96 7.64 2.29
C SER A 281 -16.43 9.05 2.66
N GLY A 282 -17.42 9.16 3.55
CA GLY A 282 -17.91 10.45 4.03
C GLY A 282 -16.83 11.26 4.77
N TRP A 283 -16.03 10.61 5.61
CA TRP A 283 -14.92 11.27 6.31
C TRP A 283 -13.81 11.69 5.34
N GLY A 284 -13.34 10.78 4.49
CA GLY A 284 -12.30 11.03 3.49
C GLY A 284 -12.67 12.12 2.50
N ALA A 285 -13.93 12.18 2.04
CA ALA A 285 -14.42 13.24 1.17
C ALA A 285 -14.41 14.63 1.84
N ARG A 286 -14.59 14.69 3.17
CA ARG A 286 -14.55 15.96 3.92
C ARG A 286 -13.14 16.40 4.29
N THR A 287 -12.25 15.47 4.60
CA THR A 287 -10.92 15.78 5.16
C THR A 287 -9.78 15.63 4.16
N GLY A 288 -9.97 14.86 3.09
CA GLY A 288 -8.88 14.40 2.22
C GLY A 288 -7.94 13.40 2.90
N GLY A 289 -8.25 12.95 4.12
CA GLY A 289 -7.34 12.17 4.97
C GLY A 289 -7.38 10.66 4.75
N LEU A 290 -8.16 10.13 3.81
CA LEU A 290 -8.21 8.69 3.51
C LEU A 290 -7.52 8.42 2.17
N VAL A 291 -6.34 7.78 2.20
CA VAL A 291 -5.51 7.60 1.00
C VAL A 291 -4.94 6.18 0.91
N LEU A 292 -5.12 5.54 -0.23
CA LEU A 292 -4.33 4.38 -0.65
C LEU A 292 -3.15 4.87 -1.47
N HIS A 293 -1.95 4.44 -1.11
CA HIS A 293 -0.75 4.53 -1.92
C HIS A 293 -0.47 3.15 -2.49
N ARG A 294 -0.44 2.99 -3.82
CA ARG A 294 -0.18 1.70 -4.45
C ARG A 294 0.79 1.79 -5.60
N ILE A 295 1.62 0.76 -5.74
CA ILE A 295 2.47 0.56 -6.90
C ILE A 295 1.65 -0.11 -8.00
N PHE A 296 1.85 0.34 -9.23
CA PHE A 296 1.27 -0.28 -10.42
C PHE A 296 1.82 -1.69 -10.57
N GLY A 297 0.93 -2.68 -10.59
CA GLY A 297 1.27 -4.09 -10.56
C GLY A 297 1.04 -4.77 -9.21
N ASP A 298 0.90 -4.03 -8.11
CA ASP A 298 0.65 -4.63 -6.81
C ASP A 298 -0.70 -5.39 -6.80
N PRO A 299 -0.71 -6.71 -6.60
CA PRO A 299 -1.96 -7.48 -6.63
C PRO A 299 -2.81 -7.29 -5.36
N VAL A 300 -2.23 -6.87 -4.23
CA VAL A 300 -2.97 -6.78 -2.96
C VAL A 300 -3.89 -5.57 -2.93
N SER A 301 -3.41 -4.43 -3.38
CA SER A 301 -4.20 -3.21 -3.53
C SER A 301 -5.22 -3.25 -4.68
N LEU A 302 -5.31 -4.37 -5.41
CA LEU A 302 -6.39 -4.64 -6.36
C LEU A 302 -7.57 -5.37 -5.72
N LEU A 303 -7.41 -5.85 -4.48
CA LEU A 303 -8.44 -6.57 -3.77
C LEU A 303 -9.29 -5.63 -2.92
N GLY A 304 -10.60 -5.82 -2.99
CA GLY A 304 -11.57 -5.07 -2.20
C GLY A 304 -11.90 -3.69 -2.75
N ILE A 305 -12.56 -2.91 -1.91
CA ILE A 305 -13.14 -1.61 -2.21
C ILE A 305 -12.42 -0.56 -1.38
N HIS A 306 -11.76 0.36 -2.07
CA HIS A 306 -11.09 1.51 -1.48
C HIS A 306 -12.05 2.71 -1.46
N SER A 307 -12.31 3.23 -0.26
CA SER A 307 -13.27 4.34 -0.06
C SER A 307 -12.62 5.73 -0.11
N GLY A 308 -11.30 5.82 -0.30
CA GLY A 308 -10.52 7.06 -0.27
C GLY A 308 -9.87 7.42 -1.60
N LYS A 309 -8.99 8.42 -1.58
CA LYS A 309 -8.16 8.77 -2.75
C LYS A 309 -7.17 7.63 -3.02
N ILE A 310 -7.01 7.25 -4.28
CA ILE A 310 -5.97 6.30 -4.70
C ILE A 310 -4.85 7.08 -5.37
N ARG A 311 -3.61 6.86 -4.92
CA ARG A 311 -2.39 7.36 -5.54
C ARG A 311 -1.63 6.17 -6.12
N LEU A 312 -1.38 6.23 -7.42
CA LEU A 312 -0.73 5.17 -8.18
C LEU A 312 0.72 5.57 -8.50
N TYR A 313 1.66 4.70 -8.16
CA TYR A 313 3.10 4.88 -8.32
C TYR A 313 3.66 3.82 -9.27
N ALA A 314 4.74 4.13 -9.98
CA ALA A 314 5.53 3.07 -10.63
C ALA A 314 6.49 2.47 -9.60
N ALA A 315 6.82 1.19 -9.76
CA ALA A 315 7.94 0.61 -9.03
C ALA A 315 9.22 1.35 -9.40
N ALA A 316 10.03 1.68 -8.40
CA ALA A 316 11.30 2.33 -8.63
C ALA A 316 12.24 1.44 -9.44
N ASP A 317 12.94 2.02 -10.42
CA ASP A 317 13.91 1.25 -11.23
C ASP A 317 15.01 0.62 -10.36
N GLU A 318 15.44 1.30 -9.30
CA GLU A 318 16.40 0.74 -8.34
C GLU A 318 15.86 -0.46 -7.58
N CYS A 319 14.62 -0.37 -7.07
CA CYS A 319 13.94 -1.49 -6.41
C CYS A 319 13.83 -2.69 -7.36
N VAL A 320 13.34 -2.47 -8.59
CA VAL A 320 13.26 -3.52 -9.61
C VAL A 320 14.63 -4.14 -9.91
N ARG A 321 15.68 -3.32 -10.06
CA ARG A 321 17.05 -3.81 -10.28
C ARG A 321 17.59 -4.59 -9.09
N HIS A 322 17.32 -4.13 -7.87
CA HIS A 322 17.76 -4.76 -6.64
C HIS A 322 17.21 -6.19 -6.54
N HIS A 323 15.89 -6.35 -6.64
CA HIS A 323 15.24 -7.65 -6.50
C HIS A 323 15.55 -8.59 -7.67
N LYS A 324 15.75 -8.09 -8.90
CA LYS A 324 16.27 -8.93 -10.01
C LYS A 324 17.66 -9.50 -9.75
N GLY A 325 18.45 -8.84 -8.91
CA GLY A 325 19.78 -9.30 -8.53
C GLY A 325 19.78 -10.36 -7.43
N ILE A 326 18.62 -10.66 -6.82
CA ILE A 326 18.47 -11.63 -5.73
C ILE A 326 17.93 -12.95 -6.28
N ASP A 327 18.63 -14.05 -5.97
CA ASP A 327 18.09 -15.39 -6.18
C ASP A 327 17.25 -15.78 -4.96
N TYR A 328 15.93 -15.59 -5.08
CA TYR A 328 14.96 -15.99 -4.06
C TYR A 328 14.77 -17.51 -3.95
N GLY A 329 15.51 -18.31 -4.73
CA GLY A 329 15.45 -19.76 -4.75
C GLY A 329 14.28 -20.31 -5.58
N ALA A 330 14.52 -21.44 -6.25
CA ALA A 330 13.55 -22.16 -7.07
C ALA A 330 12.62 -23.06 -6.24
N GLY A 331 12.07 -22.56 -5.14
CA GLY A 331 11.04 -23.30 -4.43
C GLY A 331 9.72 -23.30 -5.20
N ASP A 332 8.92 -24.33 -4.99
CA ASP A 332 7.76 -24.73 -5.81
C ASP A 332 6.54 -23.80 -5.64
N TRP A 333 6.66 -22.55 -6.10
CA TRP A 333 5.62 -21.51 -5.91
C TRP A 333 4.74 -21.46 -7.17
N ALA A 334 3.77 -22.38 -7.21
CA ALA A 334 2.95 -22.67 -8.39
C ALA A 334 1.87 -21.62 -8.73
N LEU A 335 2.03 -20.35 -8.34
CA LEU A 335 1.11 -19.31 -8.81
C LEU A 335 1.61 -18.73 -10.13
N SER A 336 1.05 -19.24 -11.22
CA SER A 336 1.31 -18.68 -12.55
C SER A 336 0.77 -17.26 -12.67
N ALA A 337 1.39 -16.45 -13.53
CA ALA A 337 0.89 -15.15 -13.97
C ALA A 337 -0.61 -15.17 -14.31
N GLY A 338 -1.05 -16.24 -14.99
CA GLY A 338 -2.45 -16.44 -15.36
C GLY A 338 -3.37 -16.68 -14.18
N ALA A 339 -2.90 -17.40 -13.15
CA ALA A 339 -3.68 -17.62 -11.94
C ALA A 339 -3.83 -16.33 -11.12
N LEU A 340 -2.77 -15.52 -11.01
CA LEU A 340 -2.85 -14.20 -10.39
C LEU A 340 -3.82 -13.29 -11.17
N ALA A 341 -3.71 -13.27 -12.49
CA ALA A 341 -4.56 -12.44 -13.33
C ALA A 341 -6.05 -12.83 -13.30
N LEU A 342 -6.37 -14.12 -13.07
CA LEU A 342 -7.74 -14.57 -12.87
C LEU A 342 -8.39 -14.02 -11.59
N VAL A 343 -7.58 -13.67 -10.58
CA VAL A 343 -8.05 -13.15 -9.29
C VAL A 343 -8.15 -11.63 -9.32
N VAL A 344 -7.07 -10.96 -9.71
CA VAL A 344 -6.93 -9.50 -9.56
C VAL A 344 -6.99 -8.73 -10.88
N GLY A 345 -7.20 -9.43 -12.00
CA GLY A 345 -7.17 -8.83 -13.33
C GLY A 345 -5.75 -8.78 -13.92
N PRO A 346 -5.60 -8.24 -15.14
CA PRO A 346 -4.38 -8.40 -15.93
C PRO A 346 -3.26 -7.43 -15.59
N GLU A 347 -3.49 -6.49 -14.67
CA GLU A 347 -2.50 -5.49 -14.29
C GLU A 347 -1.15 -6.09 -13.90
N PRO A 348 -1.05 -7.19 -13.14
CA PRO A 348 0.25 -7.76 -12.83
C PRO A 348 1.04 -8.27 -14.04
N ILE A 349 0.35 -8.75 -15.08
CA ILE A 349 0.98 -9.17 -16.33
C ILE A 349 1.58 -7.96 -17.05
N LEU A 350 0.81 -6.87 -17.14
CA LEU A 350 1.24 -5.62 -17.76
C LEU A 350 2.42 -4.98 -17.01
N ALA A 351 2.38 -4.99 -15.69
CA ALA A 351 3.46 -4.47 -14.85
C ALA A 351 4.73 -5.32 -14.98
N ALA A 352 4.61 -6.65 -15.01
CA ALA A 352 5.76 -7.54 -15.22
C ALA A 352 6.46 -7.26 -16.56
N GLU A 353 5.69 -7.06 -17.64
CA GLU A 353 6.22 -6.65 -18.94
C GLU A 353 6.87 -5.27 -18.89
N LEU A 354 6.21 -4.29 -18.26
CA LEU A 354 6.70 -2.91 -18.13
C LEU A 354 8.05 -2.85 -17.38
N TYR A 355 8.15 -3.56 -16.27
CA TYR A 355 9.37 -3.60 -15.45
C TYR A 355 10.41 -4.58 -15.99
N GLY A 356 10.12 -5.28 -17.09
CA GLY A 356 11.01 -6.30 -17.66
C GLY A 356 11.32 -7.44 -16.69
N ILE A 357 10.37 -7.80 -15.84
CA ILE A 357 10.44 -8.93 -14.93
C ILE A 357 9.83 -10.12 -15.65
N GLY A 358 10.67 -10.99 -16.20
CA GLY A 358 10.19 -12.21 -16.85
C GLY A 358 9.52 -13.14 -15.84
N TRP A 359 8.36 -13.70 -16.18
CA TRP A 359 7.68 -14.70 -15.34
C TRP A 359 8.51 -15.98 -15.12
N GLY A 360 9.54 -16.21 -15.94
CA GLY A 360 10.53 -17.27 -15.75
C GLY A 360 11.61 -16.95 -14.70
N GLY A 361 11.69 -15.70 -14.20
CA GLY A 361 12.62 -15.23 -13.16
C GLY A 361 12.04 -15.23 -11.75
N GLY A 362 10.87 -15.85 -11.55
CA GLY A 362 10.25 -16.09 -10.25
C GLY A 362 9.26 -15.00 -9.82
N LEU A 363 8.05 -15.44 -9.45
CA LEU A 363 7.00 -14.61 -8.84
C LEU A 363 7.51 -13.75 -7.68
N MET A 364 8.51 -14.22 -6.93
CA MET A 364 9.10 -13.49 -5.81
C MET A 364 9.74 -12.18 -6.25
N THR A 365 10.58 -12.20 -7.28
CA THR A 365 11.20 -10.98 -7.84
C THR A 365 10.13 -9.96 -8.21
N TYR A 366 9.03 -10.42 -8.81
CA TYR A 366 7.90 -9.57 -9.15
C TYR A 366 7.25 -8.97 -7.89
N MET A 367 6.86 -9.82 -6.93
CA MET A 367 6.17 -9.41 -5.71
C MET A 367 7.01 -8.46 -4.85
N TRP A 368 8.29 -8.75 -4.64
CA TRP A 368 9.20 -7.85 -3.93
C TRP A 368 9.31 -6.49 -4.61
N SER A 369 9.32 -6.46 -5.95
CA SER A 369 9.45 -5.20 -6.70
C SER A 369 8.20 -4.32 -6.72
N VAL A 370 7.02 -4.86 -6.39
CA VAL A 370 5.76 -4.13 -6.53
C VAL A 370 4.92 -4.09 -5.27
N HIS A 371 5.07 -5.06 -4.37
CA HIS A 371 4.24 -5.18 -3.17
C HIS A 371 4.92 -4.55 -1.96
N GLU A 372 6.22 -4.78 -1.76
CA GLU A 372 6.87 -4.45 -0.49
C GLU A 372 7.09 -2.93 -0.29
N THR A 373 7.25 -2.53 0.96
CA THR A 373 7.30 -1.11 1.34
C THR A 373 8.50 -0.34 0.79
N ASP A 374 9.59 -1.05 0.50
CA ASP A 374 10.80 -0.49 -0.11
C ASP A 374 10.56 0.08 -1.52
N SER A 375 9.54 -0.43 -2.21
CA SER A 375 9.06 0.09 -3.49
C SER A 375 8.62 1.57 -3.40
N PHE A 376 8.23 2.04 -2.21
CA PHE A 376 7.84 3.43 -1.97
C PHE A 376 8.98 4.34 -1.48
N LEU A 377 10.05 3.76 -0.92
CA LEU A 377 11.02 4.48 -0.06
C LEU A 377 12.46 4.33 -0.56
N HIS A 378 12.68 4.41 -1.88
CA HIS A 378 13.99 4.18 -2.52
C HIS A 378 14.85 5.46 -2.62
N ALA A 379 16.17 5.29 -2.64
CA ALA A 379 17.11 6.40 -2.83
C ALA A 379 17.12 6.83 -4.31
N ASP A 380 17.08 8.13 -4.61
CA ASP A 380 17.35 8.61 -5.97
C ASP A 380 18.86 8.55 -6.21
N LEU A 381 19.38 7.41 -6.69
CA LEU A 381 20.76 7.32 -7.17
C LEU A 381 20.89 7.98 -8.56
N ARG A 382 20.66 9.29 -8.63
CA ARG A 382 21.30 10.13 -9.65
C ARG A 382 22.73 10.43 -9.18
N SER A 383 23.62 9.46 -9.35
CA SER A 383 25.08 9.68 -9.36
C SER A 383 25.61 9.60 -10.78
#